data_AF-A0A6J6RVX6-F1
#
_entry.id   AF-A0A6J6RVX6-F1
#
_cell.length_a   1.000
_cell.length_b   1.000
_cell.length_c   1.000
_cell.angle_alpha   90.00
_cell.angle_beta   90.00
_cell.angle_gamma   90.00
#
_symmetry.space_group_name_H-M   'P 1'
#
loop_
_entity.id
_entity.type
_entity.pdbx_description
1 polymer ?
#
loop_
_entity_poly.entity_id
_entity_poly.type
_entity_poly.pdbx_seq_one_letter_code
_entity_poly.pdbx_strand_id
1 'polypeptide(L)'
;MRELVKDLRRAELASLDELSIEPVSDSKPLEFPIEEDFTAGVIGFTWDASVQRIFVELQAITEISEQELLSFDADISDIEDPPDLLRVSLRIFQVRGFCDRAQALVAAGRQPCPFCGLPIDPNGHLCPRANGYRR
;
A
#
# COMPACT_ATOMS: atom_id res chain seq x y z
N MET A 1 -2.47 1.64 7.44
CA MET A 1 -2.97 3.03 7.32
C MET A 1 -4.35 3.29 7.94
N ARG A 2 -5.36 2.42 7.83
CA ARG A 2 -6.67 2.66 8.48
C ARG A 2 -6.57 2.79 10.00
N GLU A 3 -5.76 1.93 10.64
CA GLU A 3 -5.48 2.03 12.09
C GLU A 3 -4.72 3.31 12.44
N LEU A 4 -3.71 3.71 11.65
CA LEU A 4 -3.01 4.99 11.84
C LEU A 4 -4.00 6.16 11.93
N VAL A 5 -4.97 6.26 11.01
CA VAL A 5 -5.98 7.33 11.06
C VAL A 5 -6.85 7.27 12.32
N LYS A 6 -7.19 6.06 12.80
CA LYS A 6 -7.91 5.88 14.07
C LYS A 6 -7.07 6.34 15.26
N ASP A 7 -5.77 6.02 15.25
CA ASP A 7 -4.85 6.40 16.31
C ASP A 7 -4.62 7.91 16.35
N LEU A 8 -4.47 8.57 15.20
CA LEU A 8 -4.39 10.02 15.10
C LEU A 8 -5.61 10.72 15.69
N ARG A 9 -6.81 10.17 15.43
CA ARG A 9 -8.06 10.66 16.02
C ARG A 9 -8.11 10.43 17.53
N ARG A 10 -7.71 9.24 17.99
CA ARG A 10 -7.74 8.87 19.41
C ARG A 10 -6.74 9.68 20.24
N ALA A 11 -5.58 9.98 19.67
CA ALA A 11 -4.52 10.75 20.30
C ALA A 11 -4.68 12.27 20.12
N GLU A 12 -5.74 12.72 19.45
CA GLU A 12 -6.03 14.14 19.19
C GLU A 12 -4.88 14.88 18.45
N LEU A 13 -4.14 14.14 17.61
CA LEU A 13 -3.00 14.67 16.85
C LEU A 13 -3.41 15.30 15.50
N ALA A 14 -4.58 14.92 15.00
CA ALA A 14 -5.17 15.48 13.79
C ALA A 14 -6.24 16.52 14.12
N SER A 15 -6.25 17.62 13.37
CA SER A 15 -7.25 18.68 13.55
C SER A 15 -8.65 18.21 13.17
N LEU A 16 -9.66 18.79 13.82
CA LEU A 16 -11.07 18.50 13.49
C LEU A 16 -11.41 18.85 12.04
N ASP A 17 -10.85 19.95 11.54
CA ASP A 17 -11.02 20.36 10.15
C ASP A 17 -10.50 19.28 9.20
N GLU A 18 -9.31 18.73 9.45
CA GLU A 18 -8.73 17.64 8.64
C GLU A 18 -9.55 16.35 8.72
N LEU A 19 -10.00 15.97 9.92
CA LEU A 19 -10.80 14.76 10.15
C LEU A 19 -12.22 14.83 9.56
N SER A 20 -12.76 16.04 9.41
CA SER A 20 -14.11 16.27 8.89
C SER A 20 -14.23 16.18 7.37
N ILE A 21 -13.10 16.19 6.65
CA ILE A 21 -13.12 16.09 5.18
C ILE A 21 -13.53 14.68 4.77
N GLU A 22 -14.52 14.62 3.88
CA GLU A 22 -15.00 13.36 3.32
C GLU A 22 -13.95 12.68 2.43
N PRO A 23 -13.82 11.33 2.47
CA PRO A 23 -12.89 10.61 1.63
C PRO A 23 -13.12 10.85 0.14
N VAL A 24 -12.05 10.88 -0.63
CA VAL A 24 -12.18 10.82 -2.09
C VAL A 24 -12.66 9.43 -2.47
N SER A 25 -13.79 9.35 -3.17
CA SER A 25 -14.19 8.12 -3.83
C SER A 25 -13.39 7.95 -5.11
N ASP A 26 -12.49 6.98 -5.13
CA ASP A 26 -11.79 6.56 -6.34
C ASP A 26 -12.42 5.27 -6.89
N SER A 27 -13.34 5.41 -7.83
CA SER A 27 -14.00 4.30 -8.53
C SER A 27 -13.61 4.23 -10.01
N LYS A 28 -12.62 5.00 -10.45
CA LYS A 28 -12.20 5.00 -11.86
C LYS A 28 -11.47 3.70 -12.22
N PRO A 29 -11.40 3.30 -13.50
CA PRO A 29 -10.54 2.19 -13.93
C PRO A 29 -9.08 2.41 -13.50
N LEU A 30 -8.32 1.31 -13.37
CA LEU A 30 -6.86 1.44 -13.18
C LEU A 30 -6.24 2.08 -14.42
N GLU A 31 -5.31 3.00 -14.19
CA GLU A 31 -4.52 3.66 -15.23
C GLU A 31 -3.13 3.00 -15.30
N PHE A 32 -2.42 3.17 -16.41
CA PHE A 32 -1.03 2.69 -16.55
C PHE A 32 -0.08 3.45 -15.59
N PRO A 33 1.00 2.82 -15.11
CA PRO A 33 1.54 1.54 -15.57
C PRO A 33 0.88 0.34 -14.88
N ILE A 34 0.55 -0.67 -15.69
CA ILE A 34 0.07 -1.97 -15.20
C ILE A 34 1.25 -2.81 -14.70
N GLU A 35 2.47 -2.45 -15.11
CA GLU A 35 3.72 -3.06 -14.69
C GLU A 35 4.33 -2.26 -13.55
N GLU A 36 4.98 -2.94 -12.61
CA GLU A 36 5.64 -2.29 -11.48
C GLU A 36 6.98 -1.68 -11.90
N ASP A 37 7.27 -0.46 -11.46
CA ASP A 37 8.57 0.17 -11.68
C ASP A 37 9.66 -0.46 -10.79
N PHE A 38 9.29 -0.83 -9.56
CA PHE A 38 10.11 -1.57 -8.62
C PHE A 38 9.25 -2.31 -7.59
N THR A 39 9.79 -3.38 -7.01
CA THR A 39 9.14 -4.10 -5.89
C THR A 39 9.49 -3.40 -4.57
N ALA A 40 8.49 -2.96 -3.81
CA ALA A 40 8.72 -2.35 -2.49
C ALA A 40 9.20 -3.39 -1.47
N GLY A 41 10.30 -3.09 -0.77
CA GLY A 41 10.83 -3.85 0.35
C GLY A 41 10.40 -3.26 1.69
N VAL A 42 10.79 -2.01 1.95
CA VAL A 42 10.46 -1.30 3.20
C VAL A 42 9.32 -0.32 2.95
N ILE A 43 8.31 -0.36 3.83
CA ILE A 43 7.15 0.54 3.79
C ILE A 43 7.07 1.33 5.11
N GLY A 44 7.29 2.63 5.02
CA GLY A 44 7.23 3.59 6.12
C GLY A 44 5.93 4.41 6.11
N PHE A 45 5.42 4.72 7.30
CA PHE A 45 4.32 5.67 7.47
C PHE A 45 4.67 6.65 8.59
N THR A 46 4.55 7.94 8.30
CA THR A 46 4.87 9.01 9.26
C THR A 46 3.74 10.03 9.28
N TRP A 47 3.38 10.51 10.47
CA TRP A 47 2.47 11.65 10.63
C TRP A 47 3.26 12.89 10.99
N ASP A 48 3.05 13.98 10.25
CA ASP A 48 3.56 15.30 10.59
C ASP A 48 2.40 16.20 11.04
N ALA A 49 2.38 16.50 12.34
CA ALA A 49 1.37 17.34 12.96
C ALA A 49 1.48 18.82 12.54
N SER A 50 2.66 19.28 12.13
CA SER A 50 2.89 20.68 11.75
C SER A 50 2.19 21.04 10.44
N VAL A 51 2.19 20.10 9.48
CA VAL A 51 1.56 20.27 8.16
C VAL A 51 0.26 19.48 8.00
N GLN A 52 -0.12 18.70 9.01
CA GLN A 52 -1.29 17.82 9.00
C GLN A 52 -1.26 16.87 7.78
N ARG A 53 -0.16 16.11 7.64
CA ARG A 53 0.07 15.19 6.52
C ARG A 53 0.56 13.83 7.01
N ILE A 54 0.14 12.79 6.29
CA ILE A 54 0.70 11.45 6.37
C ILE A 54 1.71 11.32 5.22
N PHE A 55 2.95 10.98 5.54
CA PHE A 55 3.97 10.57 4.58
C PHE A 55 3.96 9.05 4.47
N VAL A 56 3.94 8.57 3.22
CA VAL A 56 4.09 7.16 2.88
C VAL A 56 5.40 7.02 2.12
N GLU A 57 6.23 6.09 2.56
CA GLU A 57 7.55 5.85 1.98
C GLU A 57 7.62 4.40 1.52
N LEU A 58 7.94 4.19 0.26
CA LEU A 58 8.17 2.88 -0.33
C LEU A 58 9.60 2.87 -0.84
N GLN A 59 10.43 2.02 -0.26
CA GLN A 59 11.79 1.82 -0.70
C GLN A 59 11.88 0.48 -1.42
N ALA A 60 12.58 0.43 -2.56
CA ALA A 60 12.78 -0.79 -3.32
C ALA A 60 13.50 -1.87 -2.49
N ILE A 61 13.14 -3.13 -2.75
CA ILE A 61 13.88 -4.28 -2.23
C ILE A 61 15.25 -4.36 -2.92
N THR A 62 16.31 -4.49 -2.13
CA THR A 62 17.68 -4.69 -2.61
C THR A 62 18.38 -5.76 -1.75
N GLU A 63 19.61 -6.14 -2.12
CA GLU A 63 20.44 -7.01 -1.28
C GLU A 63 21.00 -6.30 -0.03
N ILE A 64 20.75 -4.99 0.11
CA ILE A 64 21.14 -4.16 1.24
C ILE A 64 20.27 -4.55 2.45
N SER A 65 20.89 -4.67 3.63
CA SER A 65 20.18 -5.16 4.82
C SER A 65 19.07 -4.19 5.26
N GLU A 66 17.97 -4.72 5.80
CA GLU A 66 16.86 -3.90 6.34
C GLU A 66 17.35 -2.85 7.35
N GLN A 67 18.39 -3.15 8.12
CA GLN A 67 18.97 -2.24 9.12
C GLN A 67 19.71 -1.04 8.48
N GLU A 68 20.34 -1.23 7.32
CA GLU A 68 20.97 -0.14 6.56
C GLU A 68 19.89 0.73 5.89
N LEU A 69 18.81 0.11 5.38
CA LEU A 69 17.68 0.79 4.75
C LEU A 69 16.84 1.64 5.72
N LEU A 70 16.67 1.18 6.97
CA LEU A 70 15.86 1.84 8.01
C LEU A 70 16.62 2.95 8.79
N SER A 71 17.88 3.20 8.47
CA SER A 71 18.66 4.22 9.14
C SER A 71 18.20 5.62 8.72
N PHE A 72 17.37 6.25 9.55
CA PHE A 72 16.86 7.62 9.35
C PHE A 72 17.97 8.70 9.34
N ASP A 73 19.19 8.32 9.76
CA ASP A 73 20.37 9.17 9.98
C ASP A 73 21.46 8.96 8.90
N ALA A 74 21.30 7.97 8.01
CA ALA A 74 22.15 7.86 6.83
C ALA A 74 21.54 8.75 5.75
N ASP A 75 22.19 9.89 5.50
CA ASP A 75 21.91 10.67 4.31
C ASP A 75 22.07 9.74 3.10
N ILE A 76 20.96 9.39 2.45
CA ILE A 76 20.89 8.49 1.29
C ILE A 76 21.86 8.94 0.17
N SER A 77 22.27 10.22 0.20
CA SER A 77 23.29 10.81 -0.68
C SER A 77 24.70 10.24 -0.54
N ASP A 78 25.02 9.56 0.56
CA ASP A 78 26.33 8.93 0.78
C ASP A 78 26.41 7.50 0.23
N ILE A 79 25.30 6.98 -0.32
CA ILE A 79 25.23 5.67 -0.96
C ILE A 79 25.55 5.84 -2.46
N GLU A 80 26.51 5.06 -2.97
CA GLU A 80 26.96 5.12 -4.37
C GLU A 80 25.86 4.73 -5.38
N ASP A 81 24.87 3.94 -4.93
CA ASP A 81 23.65 3.58 -5.67
C ASP A 81 22.48 3.35 -4.69
N PRO A 82 21.74 4.41 -4.32
CA PRO A 82 20.64 4.27 -3.38
C PRO A 82 19.45 3.54 -4.01
N PRO A 83 18.74 2.70 -3.25
CA PRO A 83 17.53 2.03 -3.74
C PRO A 83 16.46 3.06 -4.13
N ASP A 84 15.61 2.71 -5.10
CA ASP A 84 14.49 3.55 -5.48
C ASP A 84 13.60 3.87 -4.27
N LEU A 85 13.24 5.15 -4.12
CA LEU A 85 12.42 5.65 -3.03
C LEU A 85 11.24 6.45 -3.57
N LEU A 86 10.03 5.98 -3.30
CA LEU A 86 8.81 6.74 -3.50
C LEU A 86 8.35 7.32 -2.17
N ARG A 87 8.35 8.66 -2.06
CA ARG A 87 7.74 9.38 -0.92
C ARG A 87 6.50 10.12 -1.38
N VAL A 88 5.35 9.82 -0.76
CA VAL A 88 4.07 10.45 -1.05
C VAL A 88 3.57 11.19 0.17
N SER A 89 3.16 12.44 0.00
CA SER A 89 2.50 13.23 1.05
C SER A 89 1.00 13.24 0.82
N LEU A 90 0.23 12.78 1.82
CA LEU A 90 -1.21 12.58 1.72
C LEU A 90 -1.95 13.27 2.87
N ARG A 91 -3.16 13.74 2.57
CA ARG A 91 -4.16 14.18 3.56
C ARG A 91 -4.93 13.00 4.12
N ILE A 92 -5.58 13.19 5.27
CA ILE A 92 -6.29 12.10 5.95
C ILE A 92 -7.43 11.55 5.08
N PHE A 93 -8.18 12.44 4.42
CA PHE A 93 -9.27 12.02 3.53
C PHE A 93 -8.77 11.23 2.30
N GLN A 94 -7.57 11.54 1.79
CA GLN A 94 -6.94 10.78 0.70
C GLN A 94 -6.53 9.40 1.18
N VAL A 95 -5.95 9.29 2.38
CA VAL A 95 -5.59 7.98 2.98
C VAL A 95 -6.83 7.13 3.22
N ARG A 96 -7.94 7.72 3.70
CA ARG A 96 -9.22 7.02 3.85
C ARG A 96 -9.73 6.50 2.51
N GLY A 97 -9.77 7.36 1.48
CA GLY A 97 -10.19 6.96 0.13
C GLY A 97 -9.31 5.87 -0.47
N PHE A 98 -7.99 5.99 -0.33
CA PHE A 98 -7.03 4.97 -0.76
C PHE A 98 -7.28 3.64 -0.05
N CYS A 99 -7.49 3.63 1.27
CA CYS A 99 -7.77 2.39 2.01
C CYS A 99 -9.05 1.71 1.50
N ASP A 100 -10.11 2.49 1.22
CA ASP A 100 -11.37 1.96 0.72
C ASP A 100 -11.22 1.38 -0.70
N ARG A 101 -10.51 2.09 -1.58
CA ARG A 101 -10.20 1.61 -2.94
C ARG A 101 -9.28 0.39 -2.93
N ALA A 102 -8.19 0.41 -2.17
CA ALA A 102 -7.27 -0.72 -2.06
C ALA A 102 -7.99 -1.98 -1.55
N GLN A 103 -8.88 -1.83 -0.57
CA GLN A 103 -9.68 -2.94 -0.07
C GLN A 103 -10.63 -3.48 -1.14
N ALA A 104 -11.33 -2.61 -1.89
CA ALA A 104 -12.19 -3.03 -2.98
C ALA A 104 -11.41 -3.75 -4.09
N LEU A 105 -10.21 -3.24 -4.43
CA LEU A 105 -9.33 -3.83 -5.45
C LEU A 105 -8.85 -5.23 -5.05
N VAL A 106 -8.37 -5.38 -3.81
CA VAL A 106 -7.93 -6.67 -3.28
C VAL A 106 -9.10 -7.65 -3.18
N ALA A 107 -10.28 -7.18 -2.75
CA ALA A 107 -11.49 -8.00 -2.66
C ALA A 107 -12.03 -8.43 -4.04
N ALA A 108 -11.80 -7.63 -5.08
CA ALA A 108 -12.07 -7.99 -6.47
C ALA A 108 -11.08 -9.02 -7.03
N GLY A 109 -10.26 -9.65 -6.17
CA GLY A 109 -9.25 -10.62 -6.51
C GLY A 109 -9.74 -11.79 -7.37
N ARG A 110 -8.79 -12.69 -7.67
CA ARG A 110 -9.02 -13.84 -8.55
C ARG A 110 -10.25 -14.64 -8.13
N GLN A 111 -11.11 -14.98 -9.10
CA GLN A 111 -12.32 -15.76 -8.82
C GLN A 111 -11.97 -17.03 -8.04
N PRO A 112 -12.70 -17.35 -6.96
CA PRO A 112 -12.46 -18.59 -6.23
C PRO A 112 -12.92 -19.78 -7.09
N CYS A 113 -12.15 -20.85 -7.06
CA CYS A 113 -12.52 -22.12 -7.68
C CYS A 113 -13.83 -22.63 -7.05
N PRO A 114 -14.87 -22.96 -7.84
CA PRO A 114 -16.16 -23.41 -7.31
C PRO A 114 -16.09 -24.73 -6.54
N PHE A 115 -15.00 -25.50 -6.68
CA PHE A 115 -14.82 -26.77 -6.01
C PHE A 115 -14.02 -26.67 -4.71
N CYS A 116 -12.86 -25.99 -4.74
CA CYS A 116 -11.94 -25.92 -3.59
C CYS A 116 -11.89 -24.55 -2.89
N GLY A 117 -12.47 -23.50 -3.47
CA GLY A 117 -12.45 -22.15 -2.90
C GLY A 117 -11.12 -21.42 -3.04
N LEU A 118 -10.09 -22.06 -3.59
CA LEU A 118 -8.78 -21.43 -3.82
C LEU A 118 -8.85 -20.47 -5.03
N PRO A 119 -8.05 -19.38 -5.05
CA PRO A 119 -8.03 -18.44 -6.17
C PRO A 119 -7.60 -19.09 -7.49
N ILE A 120 -8.28 -18.74 -8.58
CA ILE A 120 -7.95 -19.20 -9.94
C ILE A 120 -6.82 -18.32 -10.52
N ASP A 121 -5.70 -18.92 -10.93
CA ASP A 121 -4.63 -18.21 -11.63
C ASP A 121 -5.03 -17.86 -13.07
N PRO A 122 -4.58 -16.71 -13.63
CA PRO A 122 -4.80 -16.38 -15.05
C PRO A 122 -4.39 -17.48 -16.04
N ASN A 123 -3.39 -18.30 -15.71
CA ASN A 123 -2.91 -19.41 -16.55
C ASN A 123 -3.69 -20.73 -16.34
N GLY A 124 -4.78 -20.69 -15.56
CA GLY A 124 -5.63 -21.83 -15.21
C GLY A 124 -5.37 -22.36 -13.80
N HIS A 125 -6.36 -23.05 -13.24
CA HIS A 125 -6.29 -23.56 -11.87
C HIS A 125 -6.21 -25.10 -11.81
N LEU A 126 -5.26 -25.63 -11.04
CA LEU A 126 -5.13 -27.06 -10.77
C LEU A 126 -5.89 -27.42 -9.49
N CYS A 127 -7.16 -27.80 -9.63
CA CYS A 127 -8.03 -28.03 -8.47
C CYS A 127 -7.75 -29.40 -7.80
N PRO A 128 -7.31 -29.43 -6.52
CA PRO A 128 -7.11 -30.69 -5.81
C PRO A 128 -8.41 -31.49 -5.63
N ARG A 129 -9.56 -30.81 -5.48
CA ARG A 129 -10.88 -31.43 -5.35
C ARG A 129 -11.47 -31.95 -6.67
N ALA A 130 -10.95 -31.50 -7.81
CA ALA A 130 -11.36 -31.98 -9.13
C ALA A 130 -10.27 -32.82 -9.82
N ASN A 131 -9.41 -33.48 -9.04
CA ASN A 131 -8.31 -34.32 -9.54
C ASN A 131 -7.41 -33.62 -10.57
N GLY A 132 -7.17 -32.33 -10.40
CA GLY A 132 -6.28 -31.54 -11.25
C GLY A 132 -6.86 -31.10 -12.59
N TYR A 133 -8.18 -31.18 -12.78
CA TYR A 133 -8.86 -30.63 -13.96
C TYR A 133 -8.60 -29.12 -14.10
N ARG A 134 -8.10 -28.70 -15.28
CA ARG A 134 -7.77 -27.31 -15.61
C ARG A 134 -8.97 -26.63 -16.28
N ARG A 135 -9.41 -25.50 -15.72
CA ARG A 135 -10.20 -24.47 -16.40
C ARG A 135 -9.61 -23.11 -16.08
#